data_AF-A0A2P5A862-F1
#
_entry.id   AF-A0A2P5A862-F1
#
_cell.length_a   1.000
_cell.length_b   1.000
_cell.length_c   1.000
_cell.angle_alpha   90.00
_cell.angle_beta   90.00
_cell.angle_gamma   90.00
#
_symmetry.space_group_name_H-M   'P 1'
#
loop_
_entity.id
_entity.type
_entity.pdbx_description
1 polymer ?
#
loop_
_entity_poly.entity_id
_entity_poly.type
_entity_poly.pdbx_seq_one_letter_code
_entity_poly.pdbx_strand_id
1 'polypeptide(L)'
;MTNISHKIFPPLFLSFFLLLMLPRTDSLYFKIPRFDPKSQDIILQGDAVTSTGGGIELINKVNYLCRVGWATYPGRVPLWDSTTAADFATNFSFTIDTQNRTTYGHGIAFFLAAAGFQIPPNSAGGFIGLFNTTTADHSPSNQIVHVEFDIFPNPEWDPPAEHVGINVNSIASEVYTPWSAGVHSLDNVLVSISYDSKAKNLSVNWSYEKSSSYKEIVTSLSYKVDLVKVLPQWVTIGFSAATGQYGARHTLNSWEFNSTLDA
;
A
#
# COMPACT_ATOMS: atom_id res chain seq x y z
N MET A 1 -47.33 75.23 -14.79
CA MET A 1 -46.78 74.40 -13.70
C MET A 1 -46.97 72.94 -14.06
N THR A 2 -45.94 72.28 -14.57
CA THR A 2 -45.84 70.81 -14.64
C THR A 2 -44.36 70.46 -14.76
N ASN A 3 -43.77 70.04 -13.64
CA ASN A 3 -42.37 69.62 -13.55
C ASN A 3 -42.26 68.16 -13.96
N ILE A 4 -41.44 67.86 -14.98
CA ILE A 4 -41.13 66.48 -15.38
C ILE A 4 -39.91 66.04 -14.55
N SER A 5 -40.16 65.13 -13.61
CA SER A 5 -39.13 64.47 -12.80
C SER A 5 -38.45 63.38 -13.62
N HIS A 6 -37.18 63.58 -13.99
CA HIS A 6 -36.34 62.53 -14.52
C HIS A 6 -35.84 61.64 -13.38
N LYS A 7 -36.31 60.39 -13.33
CA LYS A 7 -35.76 59.36 -12.45
C LYS A 7 -34.46 58.82 -13.05
N ILE A 8 -33.34 59.09 -12.39
CA ILE A 8 -32.02 58.52 -12.71
C ILE A 8 -31.96 57.14 -12.05
N PHE A 9 -31.81 56.08 -12.85
CA PHE A 9 -31.51 54.74 -12.35
C PHE A 9 -30.01 54.62 -12.05
N PRO A 10 -29.60 53.98 -10.95
CA PRO A 10 -28.18 53.78 -10.64
C PRO A 10 -27.57 52.72 -11.56
N PRO A 11 -26.25 52.77 -11.83
CA PRO A 11 -25.59 51.75 -12.62
C PRO A 11 -25.55 50.44 -11.82
N LEU A 12 -26.00 49.36 -12.44
CA LEU A 12 -25.86 48.00 -11.95
C LEU A 12 -24.35 47.69 -11.89
N PHE A 13 -23.75 47.67 -10.69
CA PHE A 13 -22.39 47.17 -10.51
C PHE A 13 -22.43 45.65 -10.77
N LEU A 14 -21.94 45.24 -11.94
CA LEU A 14 -21.70 43.85 -12.27
C LEU A 14 -20.52 43.39 -11.38
N SER A 15 -20.84 42.85 -10.20
CA SER A 15 -19.85 42.21 -9.34
C SER A 15 -19.30 40.99 -10.10
N PHE A 16 -18.13 41.16 -10.69
CA PHE A 16 -17.35 40.05 -11.23
C PHE A 16 -16.88 39.24 -10.02
N PHE A 17 -17.62 38.19 -9.66
CA PHE A 17 -17.13 37.15 -8.76
C PHE A 17 -15.96 36.47 -9.48
N LEU A 18 -14.77 37.04 -9.32
CA LEU A 18 -13.52 36.35 -9.56
C LEU A 18 -13.50 35.25 -8.49
N LEU A 19 -14.09 34.09 -8.79
CA LEU A 19 -13.77 32.87 -8.06
C LEU A 19 -12.27 32.67 -8.27
N LEU A 20 -11.49 33.15 -7.30
CA LEU A 20 -10.14 32.69 -7.07
C LEU A 20 -10.25 31.17 -6.97
N MET A 21 -9.94 30.49 -8.08
CA MET A 21 -9.69 29.06 -8.08
C MET A 21 -8.45 28.87 -7.20
N LEU A 22 -8.66 28.77 -5.89
CA LEU A 22 -7.61 28.32 -4.99
C LEU A 22 -7.09 27.01 -5.58
N PRO A 23 -5.75 26.83 -5.70
CA PRO A 23 -5.20 25.55 -6.13
C PRO A 23 -5.79 24.47 -5.24
N ARG A 24 -6.51 23.53 -5.86
CA ARG A 24 -7.10 22.42 -5.14
C ARG A 24 -5.97 21.46 -4.80
N THR A 25 -5.53 21.48 -3.55
CA THR A 25 -4.64 20.45 -3.03
C THR A 25 -5.46 19.19 -2.82
N ASP A 26 -5.34 18.21 -3.71
CA ASP A 26 -5.90 16.88 -3.48
C ASP A 26 -4.94 16.13 -2.54
N SER A 27 -5.18 16.27 -1.23
CA SER A 27 -4.45 15.58 -0.17
C SER A 27 -5.31 14.48 0.45
N LEU A 28 -4.72 13.32 0.71
CA LEU A 28 -5.36 12.21 1.43
C LEU A 28 -4.62 11.96 2.74
N TYR A 29 -5.34 11.93 3.86
CA TYR A 29 -4.81 11.52 5.15
C TYR A 29 -5.78 10.60 5.87
N PHE A 30 -5.27 9.50 6.42
CA PHE A 30 -5.98 8.71 7.43
C PHE A 30 -5.00 8.03 8.38
N LYS A 31 -5.50 7.71 9.58
CA LYS A 31 -4.77 6.98 10.62
C LYS A 31 -5.69 6.04 11.36
N ILE A 32 -5.42 4.75 11.25
CA ILE A 32 -6.18 3.65 11.85
C ILE A 32 -5.25 2.94 12.82
N PRO A 33 -5.25 3.30 14.12
CA PRO A 33 -4.42 2.65 15.12
C PRO A 33 -4.92 1.25 15.50
N ARG A 34 -6.18 0.94 15.17
CA ARG A 34 -6.85 -0.33 15.42
C ARG A 34 -8.04 -0.47 14.46
N PHE A 35 -8.28 -1.66 13.94
CA PHE A 35 -9.37 -1.93 13.01
C PHE A 35 -10.64 -2.37 13.75
N ASP A 36 -11.74 -1.63 13.56
CA ASP A 36 -13.06 -1.98 14.09
C ASP A 36 -13.82 -2.86 13.07
N PRO A 37 -14.29 -4.06 13.45
CA PRO A 37 -15.13 -4.92 12.60
C PRO A 37 -16.38 -4.28 12.02
N LYS A 38 -16.88 -3.19 12.63
CA LYS A 38 -18.07 -2.46 12.17
C LYS A 38 -17.75 -1.27 11.28
N SER A 39 -16.48 -0.89 11.18
CA SER A 39 -16.07 0.24 10.35
C SER A 39 -16.07 -0.14 8.87
N GLN A 40 -16.28 0.86 8.01
CA GLN A 40 -16.13 0.76 6.56
C GLN A 40 -14.86 1.47 6.06
N ASP A 41 -13.92 1.80 6.97
CA ASP A 41 -12.67 2.50 6.64
C ASP A 41 -11.74 1.66 5.75
N ILE A 42 -11.94 0.34 5.71
CA ILE A 42 -11.12 -0.63 4.96
C ILE A 42 -12.02 -1.66 4.28
N ILE A 43 -11.74 -1.96 3.02
CA ILE A 43 -12.37 -3.05 2.28
C ILE A 43 -11.54 -4.31 2.46
N LEU A 44 -12.20 -5.39 2.90
CA LEU A 44 -11.59 -6.71 3.05
C LEU A 44 -12.03 -7.62 1.91
N GLN A 45 -11.07 -8.29 1.26
CA GLN A 45 -11.33 -9.25 0.19
C GLN A 45 -10.58 -10.56 0.43
N GLY A 46 -11.04 -11.62 -0.23
CA GLY A 46 -10.48 -12.96 -0.04
C GLY A 46 -10.67 -13.45 1.39
N ASP A 47 -9.58 -13.83 2.03
CA ASP A 47 -9.54 -14.40 3.38
C ASP A 47 -9.48 -13.38 4.52
N ALA A 48 -9.29 -12.11 4.18
CA ALA A 48 -9.05 -11.07 5.16
C ALA A 48 -10.27 -10.86 6.07
N VAL A 49 -10.03 -10.82 7.38
CA VAL A 49 -11.05 -10.53 8.40
C VAL A 49 -10.48 -9.63 9.49
N THR A 50 -11.32 -8.84 10.13
CA THR A 50 -10.93 -8.17 11.39
C THR A 50 -10.82 -9.20 12.52
N SER A 51 -9.70 -9.21 13.23
CA SER A 51 -9.49 -10.06 14.39
C SER A 51 -10.13 -9.46 15.64
N THR A 52 -10.41 -10.28 16.65
CA THR A 52 -10.92 -9.82 17.96
C THR A 52 -9.93 -8.91 18.71
N GLY A 53 -8.64 -9.00 18.37
CA GLY A 53 -7.58 -8.09 18.84
C GLY A 53 -7.65 -6.69 18.22
N GLY A 54 -8.42 -6.50 17.15
CA GLY A 54 -8.50 -5.26 16.37
C GLY A 54 -7.35 -5.07 15.38
N GLY A 55 -6.76 -6.17 14.92
CA GLY A 55 -5.95 -6.23 13.70
C GLY A 55 -6.81 -6.70 12.51
N ILE A 56 -6.24 -6.72 11.32
CA ILE A 56 -6.78 -7.45 10.17
C ILE A 56 -5.90 -8.69 9.97
N GLU A 57 -6.48 -9.88 10.18
CA GLU A 57 -5.83 -11.13 9.80
C GLU A 57 -6.07 -11.34 8.30
N LEU A 58 -5.03 -11.15 7.49
CA LEU A 58 -5.11 -11.29 6.03
C LEU A 58 -5.37 -12.75 5.63
N ILE A 59 -4.94 -13.72 6.46
CA ILE A 59 -5.15 -15.15 6.24
C ILE A 59 -5.78 -15.80 7.48
N ASN A 60 -7.11 -15.66 7.62
CA ASN A 60 -7.87 -16.20 8.76
C ASN A 60 -7.80 -17.73 8.87
N LYS A 61 -7.83 -18.42 7.73
CA LYS A 61 -7.94 -19.88 7.67
C LYS A 61 -6.58 -20.51 7.32
N VAL A 62 -5.57 -20.26 8.15
CA VAL A 62 -4.17 -20.70 7.93
C VAL A 62 -3.96 -22.21 7.72
N ASN A 63 -4.91 -23.05 8.16
CA ASN A 63 -4.87 -24.50 7.95
C ASN A 63 -5.38 -24.96 6.58
N TYR A 64 -5.94 -24.04 5.78
CA TYR A 64 -6.33 -24.31 4.40
C TYR A 64 -5.21 -23.85 3.48
N LEU A 65 -4.98 -24.61 2.42
CA LEU A 65 -3.96 -24.29 1.43
C LEU A 65 -4.45 -23.18 0.50
N CYS A 66 -3.49 -22.50 -0.13
CA CYS A 66 -3.73 -21.59 -1.24
C CYS A 66 -4.73 -20.47 -0.92
N ARG A 67 -4.46 -19.68 0.13
CA ARG A 67 -5.32 -18.56 0.53
C ARG A 67 -4.72 -17.23 0.14
N VAL A 68 -5.59 -16.26 -0.10
CA VAL A 68 -5.23 -14.88 -0.45
C VAL A 68 -6.17 -13.97 0.33
N GLY A 69 -5.64 -12.92 0.94
CA GLY A 69 -6.47 -11.88 1.54
C GLY A 69 -5.89 -10.50 1.30
N TRP A 70 -6.81 -9.56 1.06
CA TRP A 70 -6.49 -8.16 0.84
C TRP A 70 -7.21 -7.26 1.84
N ALA A 71 -6.54 -6.17 2.22
CA ALA A 71 -7.10 -5.06 2.95
C ALA A 71 -6.79 -3.76 2.21
N THR A 72 -7.79 -3.09 1.65
CA THR A 72 -7.60 -1.92 0.78
C THR A 72 -8.32 -0.68 1.29
N TYR A 73 -7.75 0.49 0.99
CA TYR A 73 -8.44 1.75 1.21
C TYR A 73 -9.67 1.83 0.27
N PRO A 74 -10.86 2.23 0.75
CA PRO A 74 -12.09 2.19 -0.05
C PRO A 74 -12.12 3.18 -1.21
N GLY A 75 -11.36 4.28 -1.11
CA GLY A 75 -11.27 5.28 -2.16
C GLY A 75 -10.16 5.01 -3.17
N ARG A 76 -10.17 5.76 -4.27
CA ARG A 76 -9.02 5.87 -5.16
C ARG A 76 -8.09 7.00 -4.67
N VAL A 77 -6.79 6.78 -4.78
CA VAL A 77 -5.77 7.76 -4.38
C VAL A 77 -5.22 8.45 -5.63
N PRO A 78 -5.25 9.78 -5.72
CA PRO A 78 -4.60 10.50 -6.81
C PRO A 78 -3.09 10.55 -6.56
N LEU A 79 -2.29 9.92 -7.44
CA LEU A 79 -0.82 9.92 -7.35
C LEU A 79 -0.16 10.99 -8.21
N TRP A 80 -0.80 11.43 -9.29
CA TRP A 80 -0.24 12.46 -10.16
C TRP A 80 -1.34 13.04 -11.07
N ASP A 81 -1.11 14.25 -11.55
CA ASP A 81 -1.93 14.94 -12.55
C ASP A 81 -1.07 15.46 -13.71
N SER A 82 -1.63 16.29 -14.59
CA SER A 82 -0.91 16.81 -15.76
C SER A 82 0.37 17.60 -15.44
N THR A 83 0.53 18.06 -14.20
CA THR A 83 1.53 19.03 -13.78
C THR A 83 2.38 18.55 -12.60
N THR A 84 1.83 17.73 -11.72
CA THR A 84 2.46 17.39 -10.44
C THR A 84 2.33 15.89 -10.13
N ALA A 85 3.30 15.38 -9.37
CA ALA A 85 3.28 14.03 -8.83
C ALA A 85 3.27 14.12 -7.30
N ALA A 86 2.55 13.21 -6.66
CA ALA A 86 2.34 13.25 -5.22
C ALA A 86 3.58 12.72 -4.49
N ASP A 87 3.96 13.42 -3.43
CA ASP A 87 4.74 12.83 -2.35
C ASP A 87 3.78 12.06 -1.45
N PHE A 88 4.18 10.87 -0.99
CA PHE A 88 3.39 10.13 -0.02
C PHE A 88 4.27 9.50 1.05
N ALA A 89 3.65 9.26 2.21
CA ALA A 89 4.20 8.45 3.28
C ALA A 89 3.12 7.51 3.82
N THR A 90 3.51 6.29 4.12
CA THR A 90 2.67 5.35 4.86
C THR A 90 3.44 4.74 6.01
N ASN A 91 2.77 4.63 7.15
CA ASN A 91 3.30 3.94 8.31
C ASN A 91 2.31 2.86 8.69
N PHE A 92 2.79 1.67 8.95
CA PHE A 92 1.95 0.57 9.38
C PHE A 92 2.73 -0.34 10.31
N SER A 93 1.98 -1.17 11.03
CA SER A 93 2.58 -2.25 11.79
C SER A 93 1.92 -3.57 11.47
N PHE A 94 2.70 -4.64 11.49
CA PHE A 94 2.20 -5.97 11.22
C PHE A 94 2.94 -7.02 12.07
N THR A 95 2.34 -8.19 12.14
CA THR A 95 2.92 -9.36 12.80
C THR A 95 2.78 -10.59 11.90
N ILE A 96 3.84 -11.38 11.83
CA ILE A 96 3.84 -12.70 11.20
C ILE A 96 3.97 -13.77 12.29
N ASP A 97 3.10 -14.77 12.27
CA ASP A 97 3.19 -15.95 13.13
C ASP A 97 3.53 -17.16 12.26
N THR A 98 4.78 -17.64 12.35
CA THR A 98 5.26 -18.84 11.63
C THR A 98 4.73 -20.14 12.24
N GLN A 99 3.98 -20.05 13.35
CA GLN A 99 3.39 -21.17 14.06
C GLN A 99 4.42 -22.20 14.56
N ASN A 100 5.65 -21.75 14.84
CA ASN A 100 6.81 -22.59 15.19
C ASN A 100 7.09 -23.70 14.17
N ARG A 101 6.73 -23.49 12.90
CA ARG A 101 7.01 -24.43 11.82
C ARG A 101 8.46 -24.25 11.35
N THR A 102 9.07 -25.33 10.90
CA THR A 102 10.39 -25.29 10.23
C THR A 102 10.31 -24.80 8.78
N THR A 103 9.09 -24.80 8.22
CA THR A 103 8.81 -24.33 6.86
C THR A 103 7.48 -23.60 6.89
N TYR A 104 7.46 -22.37 6.40
CA TYR A 104 6.34 -21.43 6.45
C TYR A 104 6.37 -20.52 5.22
N GLY A 105 5.28 -19.80 4.94
CA GLY A 105 5.18 -18.95 3.76
C GLY A 105 3.87 -18.15 3.69
N HIS A 106 3.71 -17.17 2.79
CA HIS A 106 4.73 -16.69 1.82
C HIS A 106 5.15 -15.23 2.06
N GLY A 107 4.27 -14.37 2.54
CA GLY A 107 4.64 -13.00 2.87
C GLY A 107 3.45 -12.05 2.94
N ILE A 108 3.76 -10.79 3.23
CA ILE A 108 2.83 -9.66 3.21
C ILE A 108 3.42 -8.54 2.34
N ALA A 109 2.60 -7.87 1.54
CA ALA A 109 3.03 -6.74 0.73
C ALA A 109 2.08 -5.55 0.84
N PHE A 110 2.66 -4.35 0.96
CA PHE A 110 1.97 -3.09 0.72
C PHE A 110 2.05 -2.76 -0.77
N PHE A 111 0.93 -2.46 -1.41
CA PHE A 111 0.89 -2.23 -2.86
C PHE A 111 0.18 -0.94 -3.24
N LEU A 112 0.59 -0.39 -4.38
CA LEU A 112 -0.11 0.60 -5.18
C LEU A 112 -0.36 -0.01 -6.55
N ALA A 113 -1.62 -0.10 -6.97
CA ALA A 113 -2.00 -0.65 -8.27
C ALA A 113 -3.05 0.22 -8.96
N ALA A 114 -3.28 0.04 -10.26
CA ALA A 114 -4.34 0.75 -10.98
C ALA A 114 -5.68 0.74 -10.22
N ALA A 115 -6.40 1.87 -10.16
CA ALA A 115 -7.68 1.92 -9.48
C ALA A 115 -8.65 0.85 -10.03
N GLY A 116 -9.18 0.01 -9.14
CA GLY A 116 -10.03 -1.12 -9.52
C GLY A 116 -9.27 -2.41 -9.81
N PHE A 117 -7.95 -2.46 -9.58
CA PHE A 117 -7.16 -3.69 -9.58
C PHE A 117 -7.83 -4.76 -8.69
N GLN A 118 -7.87 -5.99 -9.17
CA GLN A 118 -8.53 -7.12 -8.51
C GLN A 118 -7.50 -8.21 -8.23
N ILE A 119 -7.76 -9.03 -7.21
CA ILE A 119 -6.96 -10.23 -6.94
C ILE A 119 -6.90 -11.08 -8.21
N PRO A 120 -5.71 -11.33 -8.79
CA PRO A 120 -5.62 -12.17 -9.97
C PRO A 120 -6.09 -13.60 -9.69
N PRO A 121 -6.67 -14.30 -10.68
CA PRO A 121 -6.97 -15.72 -10.52
C PRO A 121 -5.68 -16.51 -10.29
N ASN A 122 -5.73 -17.54 -9.44
CA ASN A 122 -4.59 -18.41 -9.11
C ASN A 122 -3.38 -17.66 -8.51
N SER A 123 -3.64 -16.63 -7.71
CA SER A 123 -2.62 -15.75 -7.13
C SER A 123 -2.11 -16.15 -5.74
N ALA A 124 -2.34 -17.40 -5.32
CA ALA A 124 -1.90 -17.88 -4.02
C ALA A 124 -0.39 -18.20 -3.98
N GLY A 125 0.13 -18.54 -2.79
CA GLY A 125 1.55 -18.85 -2.62
C GLY A 125 2.47 -17.66 -2.88
N GLY A 126 3.58 -17.89 -3.59
CA GLY A 126 4.56 -16.85 -3.91
C GLY A 126 4.07 -15.75 -4.87
N PHE A 127 2.85 -15.87 -5.42
CA PHE A 127 2.25 -14.75 -6.15
C PHE A 127 1.62 -13.68 -5.23
N ILE A 128 1.62 -13.92 -3.92
CA ILE A 128 1.24 -13.00 -2.83
C ILE A 128 -0.12 -12.29 -2.98
N GLY A 129 -1.01 -12.84 -3.82
CA GLY A 129 -2.29 -12.23 -4.13
C GLY A 129 -2.23 -11.06 -5.12
N LEU A 130 -1.07 -10.80 -5.75
CA LEU A 130 -0.85 -9.67 -6.66
C LEU A 130 -0.56 -10.08 -8.12
N PHE A 131 -0.12 -11.32 -8.35
CA PHE A 131 0.27 -11.81 -9.68
C PHE A 131 -0.36 -13.15 -10.03
N ASN A 132 -0.19 -13.56 -11.28
CA ASN A 132 -0.38 -14.94 -11.70
C ASN A 132 0.71 -15.31 -12.72
N THR A 133 0.65 -16.53 -13.24
CA THR A 133 1.65 -17.05 -14.19
C THR A 133 1.80 -16.24 -15.48
N THR A 134 0.83 -15.39 -15.83
CA THR A 134 0.87 -14.54 -17.04
C THR A 134 1.31 -13.11 -16.76
N THR A 135 1.33 -12.70 -15.49
CA THR A 135 1.64 -11.34 -15.07
C THR A 135 2.89 -11.23 -14.21
N ALA A 136 3.43 -12.34 -13.69
CA ALA A 136 4.52 -12.30 -12.72
C ALA A 136 5.86 -11.75 -13.23
N ASP A 137 6.10 -11.73 -14.55
CA ASP A 137 7.39 -11.32 -15.12
C ASP A 137 7.27 -10.02 -15.93
N HIS A 138 7.67 -8.91 -15.30
CA HIS A 138 7.83 -7.56 -15.88
C HIS A 138 6.75 -7.11 -16.86
N SER A 139 5.47 -7.43 -16.60
CA SER A 139 4.38 -7.08 -17.49
C SER A 139 3.93 -5.63 -17.26
N PRO A 140 4.16 -4.69 -18.20
CA PRO A 140 3.83 -3.28 -17.98
C PRO A 140 2.33 -3.02 -17.82
N SER A 141 1.49 -3.94 -18.31
CA SER A 141 0.04 -3.87 -18.13
C SER A 141 -0.42 -4.14 -16.70
N ASN A 142 0.46 -4.62 -15.82
CA ASN A 142 0.13 -4.84 -14.42
C ASN A 142 -0.15 -3.51 -13.69
N GLN A 143 0.62 -2.48 -14.03
CA GLN A 143 0.56 -1.15 -13.40
C GLN A 143 0.53 -1.26 -11.88
N ILE A 144 1.54 -1.92 -11.32
CA ILE A 144 1.66 -2.20 -9.89
C ILE A 144 3.08 -1.95 -9.39
N VAL A 145 3.18 -1.33 -8.22
CA VAL A 145 4.39 -1.23 -7.41
C VAL A 145 4.05 -1.76 -6.03
N HIS A 146 4.90 -2.59 -5.46
CA HIS A 146 4.70 -3.09 -4.10
C HIS A 146 6.01 -3.20 -3.34
N VAL A 147 5.87 -3.21 -2.02
CA VAL A 147 6.94 -3.49 -1.06
C VAL A 147 6.55 -4.76 -0.34
N GLU A 148 7.36 -5.80 -0.49
CA GLU A 148 7.11 -7.11 0.09
C GLU A 148 7.99 -7.37 1.32
N PHE A 149 7.43 -8.14 2.25
CA PHE A 149 8.12 -8.81 3.34
C PHE A 149 7.93 -10.30 3.09
N ASP A 150 8.85 -10.88 2.32
CA ASP A 150 8.82 -12.25 1.85
C ASP A 150 9.51 -13.19 2.85
N ILE A 151 8.78 -14.21 3.26
CA ILE A 151 9.20 -15.18 4.28
C ILE A 151 9.38 -16.60 3.69
N PHE A 152 9.31 -16.75 2.37
CA PHE A 152 9.51 -18.02 1.68
C PHE A 152 10.23 -17.81 0.34
N PRO A 153 11.55 -18.07 0.28
CA PRO A 153 12.32 -17.90 -0.95
C PRO A 153 11.86 -18.88 -2.03
N ASN A 154 11.29 -18.36 -3.11
CA ASN A 154 10.98 -19.09 -4.33
C ASN A 154 12.17 -19.03 -5.30
N PRO A 155 12.95 -20.11 -5.49
CA PRO A 155 14.19 -20.09 -6.27
C PRO A 155 14.05 -19.65 -7.72
N GLU A 156 12.83 -19.67 -8.25
CA GLU A 156 12.51 -19.23 -9.61
C GLU A 156 12.65 -17.71 -9.81
N TRP A 157 12.49 -16.90 -8.76
CA TRP A 157 12.54 -15.42 -8.86
C TRP A 157 13.15 -14.70 -7.64
N ASP A 158 13.26 -15.36 -6.49
CA ASP A 158 13.76 -14.75 -5.26
C ASP A 158 15.27 -14.92 -5.06
N PRO A 159 15.90 -14.01 -4.29
CA PRO A 159 17.18 -14.32 -3.68
C PRO A 159 17.10 -15.57 -2.78
N PRO A 160 18.22 -16.24 -2.48
CA PRO A 160 18.23 -17.45 -1.66
C PRO A 160 18.09 -17.15 -0.15
N ALA A 161 17.20 -16.22 0.22
CA ALA A 161 16.93 -15.78 1.58
C ALA A 161 15.55 -15.13 1.69
N GLU A 162 14.94 -15.23 2.88
CA GLU A 162 13.83 -14.37 3.29
C GLU A 162 14.30 -12.90 3.15
N HIS A 163 13.43 -12.01 2.70
CA HIS A 163 13.85 -10.67 2.33
C HIS A 163 12.74 -9.62 2.38
N VAL A 164 13.15 -8.35 2.42
CA VAL A 164 12.29 -7.21 2.11
C VAL A 164 12.64 -6.71 0.72
N GLY A 165 11.62 -6.49 -0.10
CA GLY A 165 11.73 -6.19 -1.52
C GLY A 165 11.01 -4.92 -1.96
N ILE A 166 11.50 -4.27 -3.01
CA ILE A 166 10.74 -3.28 -3.78
C ILE A 166 10.59 -3.82 -5.20
N ASN A 167 9.35 -3.91 -5.65
CA ASN A 167 8.98 -4.66 -6.85
C ASN A 167 8.17 -3.75 -7.79
N VAL A 168 8.48 -3.81 -9.09
CA VAL A 168 7.86 -2.98 -10.12
C VAL A 168 7.37 -3.85 -11.27
N ASN A 169 6.04 -3.95 -11.43
CA ASN A 169 5.37 -4.75 -12.47
C ASN A 169 5.78 -6.24 -12.54
N SER A 170 6.47 -6.76 -11.54
CA SER A 170 7.01 -8.12 -11.49
C SER A 170 6.97 -8.65 -10.07
N ILE A 171 6.93 -9.97 -9.91
CA ILE A 171 7.13 -10.61 -8.60
C ILE A 171 8.60 -10.56 -8.18
N ALA A 172 9.54 -10.53 -9.13
CA ALA A 172 10.95 -10.38 -8.79
C ALA A 172 11.25 -8.96 -8.31
N SER A 173 11.90 -8.85 -7.16
CA SER A 173 12.35 -7.59 -6.56
C SER A 173 13.38 -6.87 -7.45
N GLU A 174 13.19 -5.57 -7.68
CA GLU A 174 14.19 -4.70 -8.33
C GLU A 174 15.40 -4.45 -7.42
N VAL A 175 15.15 -4.41 -6.12
CA VAL A 175 16.16 -4.35 -5.07
C VAL A 175 15.59 -5.05 -3.84
N TYR A 176 16.46 -5.71 -3.08
CA TYR A 176 16.07 -6.41 -1.87
C TYR A 176 17.12 -6.24 -0.76
N THR A 177 16.72 -6.56 0.47
CA THR A 177 17.62 -6.74 1.61
C THR A 177 17.23 -8.00 2.35
N PRO A 178 18.17 -8.91 2.66
CA PRO A 178 17.88 -10.10 3.45
C PRO A 178 17.23 -9.74 4.79
N TRP A 179 16.26 -10.55 5.21
CA TRP A 179 15.48 -10.31 6.42
C TRP A 179 15.19 -11.64 7.11
N SER A 180 15.53 -11.76 8.40
CA SER A 180 15.38 -12.99 9.19
C SER A 180 13.97 -13.08 9.79
N ALA A 181 12.95 -13.20 8.96
CA ALA A 181 11.55 -13.21 9.38
C ALA A 181 11.25 -14.30 10.41
N GLY A 182 11.85 -15.48 10.27
CA GLY A 182 11.69 -16.58 11.24
C GLY A 182 12.09 -16.21 12.68
N VAL A 183 13.13 -15.38 12.85
CA VAL A 183 13.59 -14.90 14.15
C VAL A 183 12.64 -13.85 14.75
N HIS A 184 11.94 -13.13 13.87
CA HIS A 184 10.99 -12.08 14.20
C HIS A 184 9.53 -12.56 14.21
N SER A 185 9.30 -13.87 14.27
CA SER A 185 7.95 -14.41 14.43
C SER A 185 7.32 -13.87 15.72
N LEU A 186 6.07 -13.41 15.62
CA LEU A 186 5.29 -12.73 16.64
C LEU A 186 5.79 -11.35 17.06
N ASP A 187 6.93 -10.86 16.53
CA ASP A 187 7.33 -9.47 16.74
C ASP A 187 6.35 -8.53 16.03
N ASN A 188 6.11 -7.37 16.63
CA ASN A 188 5.38 -6.29 15.99
C ASN A 188 6.38 -5.45 15.18
N VAL A 189 6.33 -5.63 13.86
CA VAL A 189 7.20 -4.92 12.90
C VAL A 189 6.56 -3.57 12.60
N LEU A 190 7.32 -2.49 12.77
CA LEU A 190 6.91 -1.12 12.47
C LEU A 190 7.58 -0.71 11.17
N VAL A 191 6.78 -0.36 10.15
CA VAL A 191 7.26 -0.01 8.82
C VAL A 191 6.89 1.43 8.47
N SER A 192 7.84 2.13 7.85
CA SER A 192 7.66 3.44 7.25
C SER A 192 8.09 3.39 5.78
N ILE A 193 7.19 3.72 4.87
CA ILE A 193 7.46 3.86 3.45
C ILE A 193 7.22 5.32 3.05
N SER A 194 8.14 5.91 2.30
CA SER A 194 7.97 7.24 1.74
C SER A 194 8.40 7.30 0.28
N TYR A 195 7.71 8.13 -0.49
CA TYR A 195 8.07 8.43 -1.87
C TYR A 195 8.31 9.93 -2.03
N ASP A 196 9.50 10.27 -2.51
CA ASP A 196 9.87 11.61 -2.95
C ASP A 196 9.73 11.65 -4.48
N SER A 197 8.70 12.37 -4.95
CA SER A 197 8.33 12.47 -6.36
C SER A 197 9.37 13.23 -7.19
N LYS A 198 10.07 14.19 -6.58
CA LYS A 198 11.12 14.99 -7.23
C LYS A 198 12.39 14.16 -7.42
N ALA A 199 12.79 13.42 -6.38
CA ALA A 199 13.93 12.51 -6.44
C ALA A 199 13.60 11.20 -7.15
N LYS A 200 12.31 10.90 -7.36
CA LYS A 200 11.78 9.63 -7.90
C LYS A 200 12.27 8.46 -7.08
N ASN A 201 12.19 8.57 -5.76
CA ASN A 201 12.81 7.64 -4.83
C ASN A 201 11.80 7.08 -3.84
N LEU A 202 11.60 5.78 -3.88
CA LEU A 202 10.79 5.03 -2.91
C LEU A 202 11.72 4.48 -1.84
N SER A 203 11.49 4.85 -0.59
CA SER A 203 12.28 4.45 0.57
C SER A 203 11.43 3.64 1.54
N VAL A 204 11.99 2.57 2.07
CA VAL A 204 11.38 1.67 3.04
C VAL A 204 12.30 1.59 4.25
N ASN A 205 11.75 1.76 5.45
CA ASN A 205 12.46 1.54 6.71
C ASN A 205 11.58 0.69 7.62
N TRP A 206 12.17 -0.20 8.39
CA TRP A 206 11.45 -0.96 9.39
C TRP A 206 12.22 -1.06 10.71
N SER A 207 11.49 -1.39 11.76
CA SER A 207 12.00 -1.61 13.11
C SER A 207 11.05 -2.52 13.87
N TYR A 208 11.35 -2.83 15.13
CA TYR A 208 10.57 -3.74 15.96
C TYR A 208 10.19 -3.07 17.28
N GLU A 209 8.93 -3.18 17.70
CA GLU A 209 8.46 -2.56 18.96
C GLU A 209 9.14 -3.16 20.20
N LYS A 210 9.36 -4.48 20.19
CA LYS A 210 10.17 -5.20 21.16
C LYS A 210 11.34 -5.82 20.43
N SER A 211 12.56 -5.49 20.84
CA SER A 211 13.76 -6.13 20.29
C SER A 211 13.76 -7.59 20.72
N SER A 212 13.71 -8.51 19.75
CA SER A 212 14.30 -9.82 19.96
C SER A 212 15.78 -9.65 20.32
N SER A 213 16.42 -10.67 20.88
CA SER A 213 17.87 -10.60 21.17
C SER A 213 18.70 -10.45 19.89
N TYR A 214 18.12 -10.80 18.74
CA TYR A 214 18.68 -10.62 17.43
C TYR A 214 18.39 -9.21 16.90
N LYS A 215 19.39 -8.61 16.25
CA LYS A 215 19.26 -7.31 15.61
C LYS A 215 19.67 -7.43 14.16
N GLU A 216 18.75 -7.07 13.28
CA GLU A 216 19.06 -6.88 11.88
C GLU A 216 20.12 -5.81 11.70
N ILE A 217 21.07 -6.08 10.81
CA ILE A 217 22.17 -5.15 10.50
C ILE A 217 21.65 -4.02 9.60
N VAL A 218 20.73 -4.34 8.70
CA VAL A 218 20.14 -3.41 7.73
C VAL A 218 18.62 -3.50 7.86
N THR A 219 17.98 -2.37 8.14
CA THR A 219 16.51 -2.27 8.26
C THR A 219 15.94 -1.18 7.36
N SER A 220 16.57 -0.98 6.20
CA SER A 220 16.14 0.00 5.21
C SER A 220 16.51 -0.43 3.80
N LEU A 221 15.73 0.06 2.84
CA LEU A 221 15.87 -0.21 1.42
C LEU A 221 15.37 1.01 0.64
N SER A 222 15.93 1.29 -0.54
CA SER A 222 15.38 2.32 -1.42
C SER A 222 15.61 1.98 -2.89
N TYR A 223 14.72 2.48 -3.73
CA TYR A 223 14.78 2.27 -5.18
C TYR A 223 14.34 3.51 -5.94
N LYS A 224 15.06 3.82 -7.02
CA LYS A 224 14.69 4.92 -7.91
C LYS A 224 13.64 4.45 -8.92
N VAL A 225 12.41 4.90 -8.74
CA VAL A 225 11.28 4.57 -9.60
C VAL A 225 10.49 5.83 -9.92
N ASP A 226 10.18 6.01 -11.20
CA ASP A 226 9.31 7.08 -11.67
C ASP A 226 7.86 6.59 -11.67
N LEU A 227 7.12 6.80 -10.56
CA LEU A 227 5.77 6.25 -10.41
C LEU A 227 4.80 6.73 -11.48
N VAL A 228 5.01 7.91 -12.07
CA VAL A 228 4.20 8.46 -13.17
C VAL A 228 4.31 7.59 -14.44
N LYS A 229 5.44 6.90 -14.63
CA LYS A 229 5.67 6.00 -15.78
C LYS A 229 5.11 4.59 -15.56
N VAL A 230 4.79 4.23 -14.32
CA VAL A 230 4.39 2.87 -13.94
C VAL A 230 2.90 2.80 -13.63
N LEU A 231 2.42 3.75 -12.83
CA LEU A 231 1.08 3.75 -12.26
C LEU A 231 0.19 4.79 -12.96
N PRO A 232 -1.12 4.53 -13.13
CA PRO A 232 -2.06 5.54 -13.58
C PRO A 232 -2.24 6.64 -12.52
N GLN A 233 -2.90 7.74 -12.93
CA GLN A 233 -3.19 8.88 -12.04
C GLN A 233 -3.93 8.48 -10.76
N TRP A 234 -4.81 7.47 -10.85
CA TRP A 234 -5.64 7.01 -9.75
C TRP A 234 -5.28 5.56 -9.41
N VAL A 235 -4.93 5.33 -8.15
CA VAL A 235 -4.54 3.99 -7.67
C VAL A 235 -5.43 3.48 -6.56
N THR A 236 -5.44 2.17 -6.42
CA THR A 236 -5.84 1.47 -5.20
C THR A 236 -4.58 1.21 -4.38
N ILE A 237 -4.65 1.48 -3.08
CA ILE A 237 -3.60 1.14 -2.11
C ILE A 237 -4.12 0.13 -1.10
N GLY A 238 -3.24 -0.74 -0.62
CA GLY A 238 -3.59 -1.70 0.40
C GLY A 238 -2.51 -2.71 0.70
N PHE A 239 -2.93 -3.76 1.40
CA PHE A 239 -2.10 -4.88 1.78
C PHE A 239 -2.62 -6.15 1.15
N SER A 240 -1.69 -7.02 0.80
CA SER A 240 -1.95 -8.36 0.32
C SER A 240 -1.11 -9.37 1.09
N ALA A 241 -1.64 -10.55 1.30
CA ALA A 241 -0.88 -11.70 1.74
C ALA A 241 -1.44 -12.96 1.10
N ALA A 242 -0.60 -13.98 0.99
CA ALA A 242 -1.03 -15.29 0.54
C ALA A 242 -0.31 -16.43 1.27
N THR A 243 -0.93 -17.61 1.23
CA THR A 243 -0.33 -18.87 1.64
C THR A 243 -0.41 -19.87 0.50
N GLY A 244 0.51 -20.84 0.49
CA GLY A 244 0.55 -21.93 -0.48
C GLY A 244 0.36 -23.27 0.22
N GLN A 245 1.26 -24.22 -0.06
CA GLN A 245 1.38 -25.45 0.71
C GLN A 245 1.88 -25.17 2.14
N TYR A 246 2.74 -24.17 2.28
CA TYR A 246 3.23 -23.67 3.56
C TYR A 246 2.48 -22.38 3.92
N GLY A 247 2.14 -22.26 5.20
CA GLY A 247 1.36 -21.13 5.69
C GLY A 247 1.94 -20.53 6.96
N ALA A 248 1.78 -19.22 7.07
CA ALA A 248 1.95 -18.40 8.27
C ALA A 248 0.72 -17.49 8.42
N ARG A 249 0.49 -16.96 9.62
CA ARG A 249 -0.53 -15.91 9.79
C ARG A 249 0.10 -14.55 9.56
N HIS A 250 -0.62 -13.69 8.87
CA HIS A 250 -0.21 -12.33 8.55
C HIS A 250 -1.28 -11.39 9.12
N THR A 251 -0.91 -10.56 10.09
CA THR A 251 -1.84 -9.63 10.75
C THR A 251 -1.36 -8.20 10.56
N LEU A 252 -2.18 -7.36 9.92
CA LEU A 252 -1.99 -5.91 9.89
C LEU A 252 -2.56 -5.33 11.18
N ASN A 253 -1.73 -4.63 11.95
CA ASN A 253 -2.07 -4.14 13.29
C ASN A 253 -2.51 -2.67 13.28
N SER A 254 -1.89 -1.84 12.44
CA SER A 254 -2.24 -0.43 12.26
C SER A 254 -1.88 0.07 10.87
N TRP A 255 -2.51 1.15 10.42
CA TRP A 255 -2.20 1.78 9.13
C TRP A 255 -2.46 3.29 9.13
N GLU A 256 -1.46 4.05 8.70
CA GLU A 256 -1.48 5.48 8.48
C GLU A 256 -0.99 5.76 7.05
N PHE A 257 -1.67 6.65 6.35
CA PHE A 257 -1.28 7.07 5.01
C PHE A 257 -1.48 8.57 4.87
N ASN A 258 -0.52 9.23 4.23
CA ASN A 258 -0.57 10.61 3.85
C ASN A 258 -0.06 10.75 2.40
N SER A 259 -0.78 11.50 1.57
CA SER A 259 -0.34 11.85 0.22
C SER A 259 -0.77 13.27 -0.10
N THR A 260 0.12 14.03 -0.73
CA THR A 260 -0.15 15.41 -1.13
C THR A 260 0.26 15.64 -2.57
N LEU A 261 -0.69 16.10 -3.39
CA LEU A 261 -0.38 16.75 -4.65
C LEU A 261 -0.14 18.23 -4.37
N ASP A 262 1.12 18.61 -4.19
CA ASP A 262 1.50 20.02 -4.09
C ASP A 262 1.42 20.64 -5.49
N ALA A 263 0.52 21.61 -5.65
CA ALA A 263 0.30 22.40 -6.87
C ALA A 263 1.29 23.56 -7.00
#